data_AF-A0A1B6CE86-F1
#
_entry.id   AF-A0A1B6CE86-F1
#
_cell.length_a   1.000
_cell.length_b   1.000
_cell.length_c   1.000
_cell.angle_alpha   90.00
_cell.angle_beta   90.00
_cell.angle_gamma   90.00
#
_symmetry.space_group_name_H-M   'P 1'
#
loop_
_entity.id
_entity.type
_entity.pdbx_description
1 polymer ?
#
loop_
_entity_poly.entity_id
_entity_poly.type
_entity_poly.pdbx_seq_one_letter_code
_entity_poly.pdbx_strand_id
1 'polypeptide(L)'
;MDVIEIIQNDNVFRDSSDTDEDCEMVKNVLKKKSEPIISKDDYEGIMNTLNKPEKTSDDLLILNRQLESILKQLWTSKELTNFLFHTPRKLQDKIEAGAKELESIFKMIKETTRNIETIKLQVKAISKEKLNTQNSLRKKSSEEKLDLEMIVSIYDKVMYERWTNIKNSRSETLLENFVHEVEGRRQAMLYLKKLASEKLYKMKKARFSEKKNNLNKEEDSKSIEIGQRQIPRLMELERGSDVSIVSQISQDESIEEYSMDESTF
;
A
#
# COMPACT_ATOMS: atom_id res chain seq x y z
N MET A 1 -22.54 15.73 -30.65
CA MET A 1 -22.02 17.00 -31.19
C MET A 1 -20.57 17.08 -30.77
N ASP A 2 -19.73 16.76 -31.76
CA ASP A 2 -18.30 17.05 -31.97
C ASP A 2 -17.35 16.57 -30.85
N VAL A 3 -16.73 15.37 -30.90
CA VAL A 3 -15.85 14.74 -31.91
C VAL A 3 -14.72 15.66 -32.38
N ILE A 4 -13.59 15.61 -31.66
CA ILE A 4 -12.28 15.97 -32.21
C ILE A 4 -11.42 14.69 -32.17
N GLU A 5 -11.35 14.04 -33.32
CA GLU A 5 -10.36 13.02 -33.66
C GLU A 5 -8.99 13.68 -33.77
N ILE A 6 -7.98 13.11 -33.10
CA ILE A 6 -6.57 13.36 -33.41
C ILE A 6 -6.00 12.01 -33.87
N ILE A 7 -5.99 11.83 -35.19
CA ILE A 7 -5.15 10.85 -35.92
C ILE A 7 -3.97 11.69 -36.43
N GLN A 8 -2.78 11.53 -35.85
CA GLN A 8 -1.70 10.66 -36.32
C GLN A 8 -1.16 10.97 -37.72
N ASN A 9 0.13 11.31 -37.72
CA ASN A 9 1.15 11.01 -38.73
C ASN A 9 1.01 11.66 -40.10
N ASP A 10 1.90 12.61 -40.35
CA ASP A 10 2.72 12.50 -41.55
C ASP A 10 4.20 12.68 -41.22
N ASN A 11 4.94 11.62 -41.56
CA ASN A 11 6.37 11.60 -41.73
C ASN A 11 6.77 12.65 -42.77
N VAL A 12 7.64 13.58 -42.41
CA VAL A 12 8.62 14.10 -43.37
C VAL A 12 9.98 14.06 -42.69
N PHE A 13 10.56 12.87 -42.74
CA PHE A 13 12.00 12.69 -42.72
C PHE A 13 12.51 13.38 -44.00
N ARG A 14 13.06 14.59 -43.86
CA ARG A 14 13.86 15.22 -44.92
C ARG A 14 15.32 15.03 -44.54
N ASP A 15 15.95 14.14 -45.29
CA ASP A 15 17.39 14.07 -45.51
C ASP A 15 17.98 15.48 -45.62
N SER A 16 19.06 15.76 -44.89
CA SER A 16 20.43 15.52 -45.35
C SER A 16 20.75 16.35 -46.59
N SER A 17 21.43 17.46 -46.33
CA SER A 17 22.48 18.09 -47.12
C SER A 17 22.33 19.58 -46.88
N ASP A 18 23.17 20.15 -46.02
CA ASP A 18 23.62 21.54 -46.06
C ASP A 18 24.61 21.72 -44.90
N THR A 19 25.75 21.04 -45.01
CA THR A 19 26.95 21.34 -44.21
C THR A 19 28.15 21.37 -45.14
N ASP A 20 28.10 22.22 -46.16
CA ASP A 20 29.29 22.58 -46.95
C ASP A 20 29.45 24.11 -47.14
N GLU A 21 28.41 24.92 -46.91
CA GLU A 21 28.52 26.39 -47.03
C GLU A 21 29.19 27.08 -45.82
N ASP A 22 29.04 26.55 -44.60
CA ASP A 22 29.66 27.14 -43.41
C ASP A 22 31.17 26.85 -43.29
N CYS A 23 31.68 25.88 -44.07
CA CYS A 23 33.11 25.61 -44.19
C CYS A 23 33.79 26.48 -45.27
N GLU A 24 33.05 27.01 -46.24
CA GLU A 24 33.61 27.90 -47.28
C GLU A 24 33.82 29.33 -46.78
N MET A 25 32.94 29.86 -45.92
CA MET A 25 33.16 31.21 -45.34
C MET A 25 34.41 31.25 -44.44
N VAL A 26 34.67 30.20 -43.66
CA VAL A 26 35.87 30.13 -42.80
C VAL A 26 37.14 29.90 -43.63
N LYS A 27 37.07 29.14 -44.73
CA LYS A 27 38.20 29.00 -45.68
C LYS A 27 38.49 30.29 -46.45
N ASN A 28 37.48 31.09 -46.76
CA ASN A 28 37.65 32.37 -47.47
C ASN A 28 38.17 33.50 -46.57
N VAL A 29 37.92 33.46 -45.25
CA VAL A 29 38.57 34.36 -44.28
C VAL A 29 40.02 33.96 -44.00
N LEU A 30 40.34 32.66 -44.01
CA LEU A 30 41.72 32.17 -43.83
C LEU A 30 42.59 32.23 -45.10
N LYS A 31 42.01 32.32 -46.31
CA LYS A 31 42.76 32.52 -47.57
C LYS A 31 43.11 33.98 -47.91
N LYS A 32 42.52 34.96 -47.22
CA LYS A 32 42.85 36.39 -47.37
C LYS A 32 43.65 36.92 -46.18
N LYS A 33 44.88 36.43 -46.02
CA LYS A 33 46.03 37.15 -45.41
C LYS A 33 47.22 36.19 -45.27
N SER A 34 47.94 36.02 -46.36
CA SER A 34 49.36 35.67 -46.32
C SER A 34 50.05 36.32 -47.51
N GLU A 35 49.85 37.63 -47.64
CA GLU A 35 50.86 38.43 -48.33
C GLU A 35 52.09 38.44 -47.41
N PRO A 36 53.27 38.00 -47.88
CA PRO A 36 54.50 38.26 -47.17
C PRO A 36 54.72 39.78 -47.23
N ILE A 37 54.33 40.45 -46.15
CA ILE A 37 54.79 41.80 -45.85
C ILE A 37 56.27 41.62 -45.54
N ILE A 38 57.12 41.90 -46.54
CA ILE A 38 58.55 42.21 -46.53
C ILE A 38 59.12 41.66 -47.85
N SER A 39 59.48 42.57 -48.74
CA SER A 39 60.17 42.25 -49.99
C SER A 39 61.56 41.70 -49.66
N LYS A 40 62.09 40.81 -50.52
CA LYS A 40 63.45 40.28 -50.40
C LYS A 40 64.52 41.39 -50.49
N ASP A 41 64.15 42.56 -51.02
CA ASP A 41 64.99 43.76 -51.13
C ASP A 41 64.98 44.64 -49.86
N ASP A 42 64.07 44.40 -48.90
CA ASP A 42 64.04 45.14 -47.63
C ASP A 42 65.04 44.59 -46.59
N TYR A 43 65.55 43.36 -46.78
CA TYR A 43 66.55 42.78 -45.88
C TYR A 43 67.93 43.44 -46.01
N GLU A 44 68.28 43.95 -47.19
CA GLU A 44 69.55 44.66 -47.42
C GLU A 44 69.55 46.09 -46.86
N GLY A 45 68.37 46.73 -46.76
CA GLY A 45 68.20 48.03 -46.09
C GLY A 45 68.24 47.93 -44.56
N ILE A 46 67.72 46.84 -43.99
CA ILE A 46 67.70 46.62 -42.54
C ILE A 46 69.07 46.13 -42.03
N MET A 47 69.80 45.31 -42.79
CA MET A 47 71.13 44.83 -42.38
C MET A 47 72.23 45.90 -42.46
N ASN A 48 72.05 46.96 -43.26
CA ASN A 48 73.02 48.07 -43.38
C ASN A 48 72.83 49.20 -42.35
N THR A 49 71.81 49.14 -41.49
CA THR A 49 71.62 50.10 -40.38
C THR A 49 72.01 49.52 -39.01
N LEU A 50 72.51 48.28 -38.98
CA LEU A 50 72.96 47.58 -37.77
C LEU A 50 74.37 47.95 -37.28
N ASN A 51 74.92 49.06 -37.76
CA ASN A 51 76.17 49.63 -37.25
C ASN A 51 75.92 51.05 -36.72
N LYS A 52 75.21 51.14 -35.59
CA LYS A 52 75.29 52.27 -34.64
C LYS A 52 74.70 51.85 -33.29
N PRO A 53 75.48 51.84 -32.20
CA PRO A 53 74.96 51.57 -30.87
C PRO A 53 74.44 52.86 -30.27
N GLU A 54 73.14 52.94 -30.04
CA GLU A 54 72.50 53.65 -28.92
C GLU A 54 70.99 53.46 -29.06
N LYS A 55 70.49 52.29 -28.63
CA LYS A 55 69.06 52.14 -28.33
C LYS A 55 68.83 52.85 -27.00
N THR A 56 68.20 54.02 -27.07
CA THR A 56 67.76 54.77 -25.91
C THR A 56 66.83 53.92 -25.05
N SER A 57 66.97 53.99 -23.72
CA SER A 57 66.11 53.32 -22.73
C SER A 57 64.62 53.55 -22.99
N ASP A 58 64.28 54.69 -23.59
CA ASP A 58 62.92 55.10 -23.91
C ASP A 58 62.29 54.25 -25.04
N ASP A 59 63.06 53.80 -26.03
CA ASP A 59 62.55 52.95 -27.11
C ASP A 59 62.20 51.55 -26.59
N LEU A 60 62.99 51.05 -25.64
CA LEU A 60 62.73 49.79 -24.93
C LEU A 60 61.47 49.89 -24.05
N LEU A 61 61.25 51.04 -23.40
CA LEU A 61 60.04 51.29 -22.62
C LEU A 61 58.78 51.39 -23.50
N ILE A 62 58.88 52.02 -24.67
CA ILE A 62 57.79 52.09 -25.65
C ILE A 62 57.43 50.70 -26.15
N LEU A 63 58.43 49.89 -26.52
CA LEU A 63 58.22 48.52 -26.97
C LEU A 63 57.59 47.65 -25.87
N ASN A 64 58.03 47.81 -24.62
CA ASN A 64 57.46 47.07 -23.49
C ASN A 64 55.99 47.46 -23.22
N ARG A 65 55.64 48.76 -23.30
CA ARG A 65 54.24 49.22 -23.21
C ARG A 65 53.38 48.68 -24.35
N GLN A 66 53.91 48.61 -25.57
CA GLN A 66 53.21 48.03 -26.72
C GLN A 66 52.97 46.53 -26.53
N LEU A 67 53.97 45.78 -26.03
CA LEU A 67 53.84 44.37 -25.67
C LEU A 67 52.81 44.14 -24.56
N GLU A 68 52.80 44.96 -23.51
CA GLU A 68 51.78 44.89 -22.45
C GLU A 68 50.37 45.16 -22.97
N SER A 69 50.21 46.12 -23.89
CA SER A 69 48.93 46.41 -24.54
C SER A 69 48.45 45.24 -25.40
N ILE A 70 49.34 44.66 -26.21
CA ILE A 70 49.06 43.48 -27.03
C ILE A 70 48.70 42.29 -26.14
N LEU A 71 49.43 42.07 -25.04
CA LEU A 71 49.12 41.00 -24.10
C LEU A 71 47.73 41.20 -23.48
N LYS A 72 47.38 42.40 -23.02
CA LYS A 72 46.02 42.69 -22.49
C LYS A 72 44.93 42.46 -23.52
N GLN A 73 45.17 42.83 -24.79
CA GLN A 73 44.24 42.57 -25.89
C GLN A 73 44.10 41.08 -26.22
N LEU A 74 45.20 40.31 -26.15
CA LEU A 74 45.17 38.85 -26.33
C LEU A 74 44.43 38.15 -25.19
N TRP A 75 44.59 38.61 -23.95
CA TRP A 75 43.85 38.07 -22.80
C TRP A 75 42.34 38.34 -22.92
N THR A 76 41.94 39.57 -23.24
CA THR A 76 40.52 39.91 -23.48
C THR A 76 39.96 39.18 -24.70
N SER A 77 40.74 39.00 -25.76
CA SER A 77 40.35 38.19 -26.93
C SER A 77 40.15 36.71 -26.56
N LYS A 78 41.01 36.14 -25.71
CA LYS A 78 40.87 34.76 -25.22
C LYS A 78 39.65 34.58 -24.31
N GLU A 79 39.35 35.55 -23.46
CA GLU A 79 38.13 35.58 -22.64
C GLU A 79 36.87 35.70 -23.52
N LEU A 80 36.91 36.55 -24.53
CA LEU A 80 35.82 36.70 -25.51
C LEU A 80 35.62 35.40 -26.29
N THR A 81 36.70 34.72 -26.67
CA THR A 81 36.68 33.42 -27.36
C THR A 81 36.04 32.35 -26.45
N ASN A 82 36.47 32.27 -25.19
CA ASN A 82 35.87 31.35 -24.22
C ASN A 82 34.37 31.65 -24.01
N PHE A 83 33.99 32.93 -23.97
CA PHE A 83 32.60 33.33 -23.87
C PHE A 83 31.80 32.94 -25.12
N LEU A 84 32.33 33.17 -26.33
CA LEU A 84 31.66 32.86 -27.59
C LEU A 84 31.45 31.35 -27.78
N PHE A 85 32.41 30.52 -27.39
CA PHE A 85 32.37 29.09 -27.70
C PHE A 85 31.84 28.23 -26.54
N HIS A 86 32.04 28.61 -25.28
CA HIS A 86 31.64 27.78 -24.14
C HIS A 86 30.35 28.22 -23.46
N THR A 87 30.04 29.52 -23.45
CA THR A 87 28.81 30.00 -22.79
C THR A 87 27.54 29.53 -23.50
N PRO A 88 27.42 29.58 -24.85
CA PRO A 88 26.24 29.07 -25.54
C PRO A 88 26.00 27.59 -25.29
N ARG A 89 27.07 26.78 -25.28
CA ARG A 89 26.96 25.34 -25.00
C ARG A 89 26.48 25.07 -23.58
N LYS A 90 27.06 25.75 -22.58
CA LYS A 90 26.59 25.65 -21.18
C LYS A 90 25.14 26.10 -21.01
N LEU A 91 24.71 27.11 -21.76
CA LEU A 91 23.32 27.58 -21.74
C LEU A 91 22.39 26.55 -22.39
N GLN A 92 22.79 25.98 -23.52
CA GLN A 92 22.06 24.91 -24.20
C GLN A 92 21.89 23.69 -23.27
N ASP A 93 22.98 23.23 -22.62
CA ASP A 93 22.93 22.11 -21.68
C ASP A 93 21.95 22.39 -20.52
N LYS A 94 21.94 23.62 -20.00
CA LYS A 94 21.01 24.03 -18.94
C LYS A 94 19.56 24.08 -19.42
N ILE A 95 19.31 24.59 -20.63
CA ILE A 95 17.97 24.63 -21.23
C ILE A 95 17.47 23.21 -21.47
N GLU A 96 18.31 22.32 -21.99
CA GLU A 96 17.96 20.91 -22.23
C GLU A 96 17.69 20.18 -20.91
N ALA A 97 18.51 20.40 -19.88
CA ALA A 97 18.26 19.85 -18.55
C ALA A 97 16.91 20.33 -17.98
N GLY A 98 16.62 21.64 -18.09
CA GLY A 98 15.34 22.21 -17.66
C GLY A 98 14.15 21.66 -18.46
N ALA A 99 14.31 21.45 -19.77
CA ALA A 99 13.28 20.86 -20.61
C ALA A 99 12.97 19.41 -20.20
N LYS A 100 13.99 18.61 -19.90
CA LYS A 100 13.84 17.22 -19.41
C LYS A 100 13.16 17.17 -18.04
N GLU A 101 13.53 18.07 -17.13
CA GLU A 101 12.88 18.17 -15.82
C GLU A 101 11.40 18.54 -15.96
N LEU A 102 11.09 19.51 -16.82
CA LEU A 102 9.72 19.92 -17.09
C LEU A 102 8.89 18.79 -17.71
N GLU A 103 9.47 18.02 -18.64
CA GLU A 103 8.82 16.84 -19.22
C GLU A 103 8.52 15.77 -18.15
N SER A 104 9.45 15.55 -17.22
CA SER A 104 9.26 14.65 -16.08
C SER A 104 8.11 15.11 -15.19
N ILE A 105 8.09 16.40 -14.84
CA ILE A 105 7.00 16.99 -14.03
C ILE A 105 5.66 16.85 -14.75
N PHE A 106 5.63 17.10 -16.06
CA PHE A 106 4.41 16.96 -16.85
C PHE A 106 3.88 15.51 -16.86
N LYS A 107 4.77 14.51 -16.97
CA LYS A 107 4.41 13.09 -16.85
C LYS A 107 3.81 12.78 -15.48
N MET A 108 4.44 13.25 -14.40
CA MET A 108 3.95 13.07 -13.03
C MET A 108 2.59 13.72 -12.81
N ILE A 109 2.37 14.93 -13.34
CA ILE A 109 1.07 15.62 -13.26
C ILE A 109 0.00 14.77 -13.97
N LYS A 110 0.29 14.32 -15.20
CA LYS A 110 -0.66 13.51 -15.99
C LYS A 110 -1.04 12.21 -15.28
N GLU A 111 -0.07 11.55 -14.65
CA GLU A 111 -0.31 10.35 -13.86
C GLU A 111 -1.13 10.65 -12.59
N THR A 112 -0.78 11.70 -11.88
CA THR A 112 -1.52 12.16 -10.69
C THR A 112 -2.97 12.48 -11.03
N THR A 113 -3.24 13.13 -12.16
CA THR A 113 -4.61 13.42 -12.62
C THR A 113 -5.41 12.13 -12.83
N ARG A 114 -4.84 11.11 -13.48
CA ARG A 114 -5.50 9.81 -13.66
C ARG A 114 -5.77 9.10 -12.33
N ASN A 115 -4.83 9.19 -11.40
CA ASN A 115 -4.99 8.62 -10.06
C ASN A 115 -6.13 9.32 -9.31
N ILE A 116 -6.24 10.65 -9.40
CA ILE A 116 -7.35 11.42 -8.81
C ILE A 116 -8.70 10.98 -9.40
N GLU A 117 -8.79 10.78 -10.72
CA GLU A 117 -10.01 10.30 -11.36
C GLU A 117 -10.40 8.90 -10.87
N THR A 118 -9.42 8.01 -10.75
CA THR A 118 -9.62 6.66 -10.21
C THR A 118 -10.14 6.70 -8.77
N ILE A 119 -9.53 7.53 -7.92
CA ILE A 119 -9.97 7.72 -6.52
C ILE A 119 -11.40 8.26 -6.48
N LYS A 120 -11.75 9.22 -7.33
CA LYS A 120 -13.14 9.74 -7.41
C LYS A 120 -14.15 8.65 -7.76
N LEU A 121 -13.81 7.73 -8.66
CA LEU A 121 -14.67 6.59 -9.00
C LEU A 121 -14.79 5.61 -7.83
N GLN A 122 -13.69 5.31 -7.15
CA GLN A 122 -13.69 4.45 -5.96
C GLN A 122 -14.54 5.04 -4.83
N VAL A 123 -14.42 6.34 -4.55
CA VAL A 123 -15.24 7.02 -3.52
C VAL A 123 -16.74 6.89 -3.83
N LYS A 124 -17.14 7.01 -5.11
CA LYS A 124 -18.55 6.81 -5.52
C LYS A 124 -18.98 5.35 -5.32
N ALA A 125 -18.14 4.38 -5.66
CA ALA A 125 -18.42 2.96 -5.46
C ALA A 125 -18.58 2.62 -3.96
N ILE A 126 -17.65 3.07 -3.12
CA ILE A 126 -17.68 2.91 -1.67
C ILE A 126 -18.95 3.54 -1.07
N SER A 127 -19.34 4.72 -1.53
CA SER A 127 -20.56 5.39 -1.06
C SER A 127 -21.82 4.57 -1.37
N LYS A 128 -21.88 3.95 -2.55
CA LYS A 128 -22.97 3.05 -2.94
C LYS A 128 -22.96 1.76 -2.10
N GLU A 129 -21.80 1.19 -1.87
CA GLU A 129 -21.64 -0.02 -1.05
C GLU A 129 -22.02 0.23 0.41
N LYS A 130 -21.63 1.37 0.98
CA LYS A 130 -22.03 1.81 2.32
C LYS A 130 -23.55 1.84 2.45
N LEU A 131 -24.24 2.46 1.49
CA LEU A 131 -25.70 2.54 1.48
C LEU A 131 -26.33 1.14 1.37
N ASN A 132 -25.81 0.29 0.48
CA ASN A 132 -26.30 -1.08 0.31
C ASN A 132 -26.12 -1.93 1.57
N THR A 133 -24.97 -1.82 2.23
CA THR A 133 -24.66 -2.53 3.47
C THR A 133 -25.56 -2.06 4.59
N GLN A 134 -25.78 -0.75 4.72
CA GLN A 134 -26.70 -0.19 5.72
C GLN A 134 -28.14 -0.67 5.50
N ASN A 135 -28.61 -0.71 4.25
CA ASN A 135 -29.94 -1.22 3.91
C ASN A 135 -30.06 -2.73 4.20
N SER A 136 -29.02 -3.50 3.89
CA SER A 136 -28.98 -4.94 4.15
C SER A 136 -29.00 -5.23 5.65
N LEU A 137 -28.26 -4.46 6.44
CA LEU A 137 -28.27 -4.55 7.90
C LEU A 137 -29.65 -4.26 8.49
N ARG A 138 -30.29 -3.15 8.05
CA ARG A 138 -31.65 -2.81 8.48
C ARG A 138 -32.66 -3.91 8.13
N LYS A 139 -32.56 -4.47 6.92
CA LYS A 139 -33.41 -5.59 6.48
C LYS A 139 -33.18 -6.81 7.35
N LYS A 140 -31.92 -7.22 7.57
CA LYS A 140 -31.59 -8.39 8.40
C LYS A 140 -32.03 -8.24 9.84
N SER A 141 -31.83 -7.08 10.45
CA SER A 141 -32.31 -6.78 11.80
C SER A 141 -33.84 -6.84 11.89
N SER A 142 -34.55 -6.38 10.85
CA SER A 142 -36.01 -6.46 10.79
C SER A 142 -36.50 -7.91 10.61
N GLU A 143 -35.84 -8.70 9.74
CA GLU A 143 -36.11 -10.12 9.55
C GLU A 143 -35.90 -10.91 10.86
N GLU A 144 -34.75 -10.73 11.52
CA GLU A 144 -34.44 -11.39 12.79
C GLU A 144 -35.46 -11.06 13.88
N LYS A 145 -35.87 -9.79 13.99
CA LYS A 145 -36.93 -9.39 14.91
C LYS A 145 -38.24 -10.13 14.64
N LEU A 146 -38.63 -10.25 13.37
CA LEU A 146 -39.86 -10.96 12.97
C LEU A 146 -39.75 -12.46 13.25
N ASP A 147 -38.60 -13.06 12.99
CA ASP A 147 -38.35 -14.47 13.27
C ASP A 147 -38.44 -14.78 14.78
N LEU A 148 -37.86 -13.91 15.62
CA LEU A 148 -37.97 -14.02 17.07
C LEU A 148 -39.42 -13.83 17.55
N GLU A 149 -40.13 -12.83 17.02
CA GLU A 149 -41.55 -12.61 17.31
C GLU A 149 -42.39 -13.85 16.93
N MET A 150 -42.11 -14.46 15.78
CA MET A 150 -42.76 -15.70 15.34
C MET A 150 -42.49 -16.86 16.31
N ILE A 151 -41.23 -17.09 16.70
CA ILE A 151 -40.87 -18.16 17.64
C ILE A 151 -41.60 -17.98 18.98
N VAL A 152 -41.59 -16.77 19.54
CA VAL A 152 -42.30 -16.48 20.80
C VAL A 152 -43.80 -16.69 20.64
N SER A 153 -44.40 -16.30 19.51
CA SER A 153 -45.83 -16.51 19.26
C SER A 153 -46.26 -17.99 19.25
N ILE A 154 -45.35 -18.89 18.84
CA ILE A 154 -45.59 -20.34 18.79
C ILE A 154 -45.46 -20.97 20.17
N TYR A 155 -44.42 -20.60 20.93
CA TYR A 155 -44.06 -21.30 22.17
C TYR A 155 -44.54 -20.61 23.47
N ASP A 156 -44.73 -19.29 23.48
CA ASP A 156 -45.21 -18.51 24.63
C ASP A 156 -46.15 -17.37 24.17
N LYS A 157 -47.37 -17.77 23.81
CA LYS A 157 -48.41 -16.85 23.32
C LYS A 157 -48.72 -15.71 24.29
N VAL A 158 -48.70 -15.97 25.59
CA VAL A 158 -48.98 -14.96 26.63
C VAL A 158 -47.90 -13.89 26.65
N MET A 159 -46.62 -14.28 26.54
CA MET A 159 -45.53 -13.31 26.40
C MET A 159 -45.61 -12.53 25.10
N TYR A 160 -45.97 -13.19 24.00
CA TYR A 160 -46.13 -12.51 22.72
C TYR A 160 -47.23 -11.44 22.78
N GLU A 161 -48.42 -11.77 23.29
CA GLU A 161 -49.52 -10.80 23.46
C GLU A 161 -49.09 -9.61 24.32
N ARG A 162 -48.38 -9.86 25.42
CA ARG A 162 -47.87 -8.79 26.28
C ARG A 162 -46.81 -7.93 25.60
N TRP A 163 -45.87 -8.54 24.88
CA TRP A 163 -44.89 -7.83 24.05
C TRP A 163 -45.58 -6.92 23.04
N THR A 164 -46.61 -7.40 22.34
CA THR A 164 -47.33 -6.57 21.34
C THR A 164 -48.00 -5.36 21.99
N ASN A 165 -48.56 -5.50 23.18
CA ASN A 165 -49.15 -4.39 23.93
C ASN A 165 -48.09 -3.35 24.34
N ILE A 166 -46.93 -3.80 24.82
CA ILE A 166 -45.84 -2.92 25.26
C ILE A 166 -45.19 -2.21 24.08
N LYS A 167 -44.93 -2.94 22.98
CA LYS A 167 -44.37 -2.42 21.72
C LYS A 167 -45.20 -1.27 21.15
N ASN A 168 -46.52 -1.31 21.32
CA ASN A 168 -47.44 -0.27 20.88
C ASN A 168 -47.62 0.85 21.92
N SER A 169 -47.13 0.66 23.15
CA SER A 169 -47.16 1.68 24.20
C SER A 169 -45.96 2.63 24.08
N ARG A 170 -46.10 3.87 24.54
CA ARG A 170 -44.98 4.81 24.70
C ARG A 170 -44.41 4.80 26.13
N SER A 171 -44.75 3.78 26.93
CA SER A 171 -44.39 3.74 28.35
C SER A 171 -43.06 3.02 28.54
N GLU A 172 -42.02 3.77 28.86
CA GLU A 172 -40.69 3.25 29.15
C GLU A 172 -40.69 2.34 30.39
N THR A 173 -41.50 2.67 31.41
CA THR A 173 -41.62 1.85 32.63
C THR A 173 -42.26 0.49 32.37
N LEU A 174 -43.22 0.39 31.43
CA LEU A 174 -43.79 -0.90 31.04
C LEU A 174 -42.76 -1.76 30.29
N LEU A 175 -41.92 -1.12 29.48
CA LEU A 175 -40.84 -1.79 28.77
C LEU A 175 -39.77 -2.31 29.74
N GLU A 176 -39.33 -1.48 30.69
CA GLU A 176 -38.34 -1.86 31.70
C GLU A 176 -38.82 -3.02 32.58
N ASN A 177 -40.06 -2.94 33.08
CA ASN A 177 -40.67 -4.02 33.85
C ASN A 177 -40.74 -5.34 33.05
N PHE A 178 -41.06 -5.25 31.75
CA PHE A 178 -41.10 -6.42 30.88
C PHE A 178 -39.72 -7.02 30.64
N VAL A 179 -38.70 -6.18 30.43
CA VAL A 179 -37.31 -6.64 30.31
C VAL A 179 -36.87 -7.38 31.58
N HIS A 180 -37.16 -6.83 32.75
CA HIS A 180 -36.86 -7.51 34.02
C HIS A 180 -37.59 -8.86 34.16
N GLU A 181 -38.85 -8.94 33.74
CA GLU A 181 -39.59 -10.21 33.76
C GLU A 181 -38.98 -11.25 32.81
N VAL A 182 -38.64 -10.86 31.58
CA VAL A 182 -37.99 -11.73 30.59
C VAL A 182 -36.66 -12.23 31.13
N GLU A 183 -35.87 -11.34 31.74
CA GLU A 183 -34.60 -11.70 32.35
C GLU A 183 -34.77 -12.66 33.53
N GLY A 184 -35.76 -12.44 34.40
CA GLY A 184 -36.11 -13.36 35.48
C GLY A 184 -36.50 -14.74 34.97
N ARG A 185 -37.32 -14.83 33.91
CA ARG A 185 -37.68 -16.10 33.27
C ARG A 185 -36.47 -16.78 32.63
N ARG A 186 -35.59 -16.02 31.98
CA ARG A 186 -34.33 -16.54 31.40
C ARG A 186 -33.45 -17.17 32.48
N GLN A 187 -33.26 -16.49 33.60
CA GLN A 187 -32.49 -17.01 34.74
C GLN A 187 -33.13 -18.29 35.30
N ALA A 188 -34.44 -18.31 35.50
CA ALA A 188 -35.16 -19.51 35.94
C ALA A 188 -34.97 -20.69 34.97
N MET A 189 -35.04 -20.45 33.66
CA MET A 189 -34.77 -21.47 32.64
C MET A 189 -33.33 -21.99 32.68
N LEU A 190 -32.34 -21.11 32.91
CA LEU A 190 -30.94 -21.52 33.06
C LEU A 190 -30.74 -22.42 34.27
N TYR A 191 -31.35 -22.07 35.42
CA TYR A 191 -31.33 -22.92 36.60
C TYR A 191 -32.01 -24.28 36.35
N LEU A 192 -33.15 -24.28 35.65
CA LEU A 192 -33.84 -25.51 35.30
C LEU A 192 -32.99 -26.40 34.37
N LYS A 193 -32.34 -25.81 33.36
CA LYS A 193 -31.41 -26.51 32.47
C LYS A 193 -30.26 -27.13 33.25
N LYS A 194 -29.66 -26.38 34.18
CA LYS A 194 -28.59 -26.88 35.05
C LYS A 194 -29.07 -28.08 35.88
N LEU A 195 -30.21 -27.94 36.56
CA LEU A 195 -30.79 -28.98 37.40
C LEU A 195 -31.13 -30.25 36.59
N ALA A 196 -31.74 -30.08 35.42
CA ALA A 196 -32.06 -31.18 34.51
C ALA A 196 -30.79 -31.91 34.05
N SER A 197 -29.75 -31.16 33.67
CA SER A 197 -28.46 -31.71 33.25
C SER A 197 -27.79 -32.50 34.38
N GLU A 198 -27.79 -31.98 35.60
CA GLU A 198 -27.25 -32.67 36.78
C GLU A 198 -28.04 -33.96 37.09
N LYS A 199 -29.37 -33.91 37.02
CA LYS A 199 -30.22 -35.08 37.26
C LYS A 199 -30.01 -36.16 36.21
N LEU A 200 -29.93 -35.78 34.93
CA LEU A 200 -29.61 -36.69 33.84
C LEU A 200 -28.22 -37.31 34.01
N TYR A 201 -27.22 -36.51 34.43
CA TYR A 201 -25.89 -37.02 34.72
C TYR A 201 -25.90 -38.06 35.85
N LYS A 202 -26.60 -37.77 36.96
CA LYS A 202 -26.75 -38.71 38.09
C LYS A 202 -27.46 -39.99 37.66
N MET A 203 -28.53 -39.90 36.86
CA MET A 203 -29.24 -41.06 36.32
C MET A 203 -28.34 -41.90 35.41
N LYS A 204 -27.57 -41.25 34.53
CA LYS A 204 -26.61 -41.92 33.65
C LYS A 204 -25.54 -42.66 34.48
N LYS A 205 -24.98 -42.01 35.50
CA LYS A 205 -24.01 -42.60 36.42
C LYS A 205 -24.61 -43.79 37.19
N ALA A 206 -25.81 -43.66 37.72
CA ALA A 206 -26.50 -44.74 38.44
C ALA A 206 -26.73 -45.96 37.55
N ARG A 207 -27.16 -45.77 36.29
CA ARG A 207 -27.30 -46.86 35.32
C ARG A 207 -25.97 -47.57 35.01
N PHE A 208 -24.86 -46.83 34.94
CA PHE A 208 -23.54 -47.44 34.77
C PHE A 208 -23.08 -48.21 36.00
N SER A 209 -23.35 -47.70 37.20
CA SER A 209 -23.04 -48.40 38.46
C SER A 209 -23.87 -49.67 38.64
N GLU A 210 -25.17 -49.66 38.30
CA GLU A 210 -26.02 -50.86 38.30
C GLU A 210 -25.56 -51.90 37.29
N LYS A 211 -25.16 -51.48 36.08
CA LYS A 211 -24.58 -52.40 35.09
C LYS A 211 -23.30 -53.08 35.60
N LYS A 212 -22.42 -52.34 36.28
CA LYS A 212 -21.19 -52.89 36.89
C LYS A 212 -21.51 -53.83 38.05
N ASN A 213 -22.46 -53.47 38.92
CA ASN A 213 -22.84 -54.31 40.05
C ASN A 213 -23.53 -55.61 39.60
N ASN A 214 -24.28 -55.57 38.49
CA ASN A 214 -24.89 -56.77 37.90
C ASN A 214 -23.85 -57.67 37.21
N LEU A 215 -22.85 -57.10 36.53
CA LEU A 215 -21.70 -57.88 36.02
C LEU A 215 -20.92 -58.56 37.15
N ASN A 216 -20.63 -57.82 38.23
CA ASN A 216 -19.91 -58.39 39.38
C ASN A 216 -20.71 -59.48 40.10
N LYS A 217 -22.04 -59.38 40.16
CA LYS A 217 -22.88 -60.46 40.69
C LYS A 217 -22.90 -61.69 39.78
N GLU A 218 -22.83 -61.52 38.46
CA GLU A 218 -22.67 -62.64 37.51
C GLU A 218 -21.29 -63.31 37.64
N GLU A 219 -20.23 -62.52 37.87
CA GLU A 219 -18.89 -63.04 38.14
C GLU A 219 -18.79 -63.71 39.51
N ASP A 220 -19.39 -63.15 40.57
CA ASP A 220 -19.44 -63.78 41.89
C ASP A 220 -20.28 -65.06 41.88
N SER A 221 -21.36 -65.11 41.08
CA SER A 221 -22.16 -66.34 40.91
C SER A 221 -21.40 -67.44 40.15
N LYS A 222 -20.54 -67.07 39.19
CA LYS A 222 -19.61 -68.01 38.53
C LYS A 222 -18.40 -68.37 39.41
N SER A 223 -18.02 -67.49 40.35
CA SER A 223 -16.91 -67.70 41.28
C SER A 223 -17.30 -68.54 42.51
N ILE A 224 -18.59 -68.63 42.85
CA ILE A 224 -19.09 -69.58 43.87
C ILE A 224 -18.98 -71.04 43.38
N GLU A 225 -19.02 -71.30 42.08
CA GLU A 225 -18.75 -72.65 41.53
C GLU A 225 -17.26 -72.99 41.42
N ILE A 226 -16.36 -72.01 41.54
CA ILE A 226 -14.93 -72.20 41.23
C ILE A 226 -14.07 -71.49 42.30
N GLY A 227 -14.11 -71.97 43.55
CA GLY A 227 -13.45 -71.23 44.63
C GLY A 227 -13.13 -71.92 45.97
N GLN A 228 -13.22 -73.25 46.10
CA GLN A 228 -12.53 -74.03 47.16
C GLN A 228 -11.73 -75.22 46.58
N ARG A 229 -10.82 -74.90 45.66
CA ARG A 229 -9.50 -75.55 45.56
C ARG A 229 -8.46 -74.43 45.50
N GLN A 230 -7.51 -74.44 46.43
CA GLN A 230 -6.51 -73.38 46.59
C GLN A 230 -5.55 -73.26 45.40
N ILE A 231 -5.26 -71.99 45.08
CA ILE A 231 -4.44 -71.35 44.02
C ILE A 231 -2.95 -71.35 44.51
N PRO A 232 -1.83 -71.30 43.72
CA PRO A 232 -1.48 -70.13 42.88
C PRO A 232 -0.48 -70.16 41.69
N ARG A 233 -0.72 -69.15 40.81
CA ARG A 233 0.20 -68.17 40.16
C ARG A 233 0.91 -68.41 38.79
N LEU A 234 0.61 -67.45 37.89
CA LEU A 234 1.44 -66.65 36.96
C LEU A 234 2.06 -67.26 35.69
N MET A 235 1.65 -66.75 34.52
CA MET A 235 2.54 -65.96 33.63
C MET A 235 1.76 -65.12 32.61
N GLU A 236 2.35 -63.97 32.29
CA GLU A 236 1.94 -62.88 31.41
C GLU A 236 2.07 -63.21 29.91
N LEU A 237 1.44 -62.41 29.04
CA LEU A 237 1.93 -61.84 27.76
C LEU A 237 0.73 -61.50 26.84
N GLU A 238 0.40 -60.20 26.68
CA GLU A 238 0.62 -59.36 25.46
C GLU A 238 -0.37 -59.64 24.31
N ARG A 239 -0.86 -58.73 23.45
CA ARG A 239 -0.73 -57.28 23.14
C ARG A 239 -1.80 -56.97 22.04
N GLY A 240 -2.18 -55.69 21.87
CA GLY A 240 -2.79 -55.12 20.63
C GLY A 240 -4.27 -54.70 20.76
N SER A 241 -4.63 -53.42 20.99
CA SER A 241 -4.69 -52.25 20.07
C SER A 241 -5.80 -52.40 19.00
N ASP A 242 -6.69 -51.46 18.64
CA ASP A 242 -6.88 -49.99 18.71
C ASP A 242 -8.41 -49.70 18.60
N VAL A 243 -9.08 -48.80 19.32
CA VAL A 243 -9.17 -47.31 19.28
C VAL A 243 -9.40 -46.66 17.91
N SER A 244 -10.60 -46.08 17.71
CA SER A 244 -10.89 -44.72 17.19
C SER A 244 -12.42 -44.63 16.96
N ILE A 245 -13.19 -43.62 17.37
CA ILE A 245 -13.20 -42.24 16.87
C ILE A 245 -13.80 -41.29 17.93
N VAL A 246 -12.96 -40.32 18.28
CA VAL A 246 -13.17 -38.90 18.60
C VAL A 246 -14.60 -38.34 18.49
N SER A 247 -15.06 -37.69 19.57
CA SER A 247 -16.05 -36.60 19.50
C SER A 247 -15.59 -35.47 20.41
N GLN A 248 -14.89 -34.51 19.82
CA GLN A 248 -14.57 -33.21 20.43
C GLN A 248 -15.61 -32.19 19.97
N ILE A 249 -16.41 -31.66 20.90
CA ILE A 249 -17.01 -30.32 20.78
C ILE A 249 -16.98 -29.73 22.19
N SER A 250 -16.13 -28.72 22.38
CA SER A 250 -16.29 -27.55 23.29
C SER A 250 -14.93 -27.01 23.71
N GLN A 251 -14.47 -25.97 23.01
CA GLN A 251 -13.61 -24.89 23.52
C GLN A 251 -14.15 -23.61 22.85
N ASP A 252 -14.80 -22.76 23.64
CA ASP A 252 -14.23 -21.50 24.17
C ASP A 252 -14.32 -20.36 23.13
N GLU A 253 -15.45 -19.66 23.16
CA GLU A 253 -15.55 -18.27 22.71
C GLU A 253 -15.49 -17.38 23.96
N SER A 254 -14.30 -16.84 24.24
CA SER A 254 -14.15 -15.63 25.06
C SER A 254 -14.09 -14.44 24.12
N ILE A 255 -15.19 -13.71 24.00
CA ILE A 255 -15.21 -12.39 23.37
C ILE A 255 -14.95 -11.37 24.49
N GLU A 256 -13.76 -10.75 24.44
CA GLU A 256 -13.44 -9.55 25.20
C GLU A 256 -14.32 -8.39 24.73
N GLU A 257 -15.07 -7.81 25.65
CA GLU A 257 -15.75 -6.52 25.47
C GLU A 257 -14.69 -5.41 25.42
N TYR A 258 -14.39 -4.91 24.22
CA TYR A 258 -13.68 -3.65 24.04
C TYR A 258 -14.66 -2.49 24.22
N SER A 259 -14.64 -1.88 25.40
CA SER A 259 -15.19 -0.54 25.64
C SER A 259 -14.33 0.48 24.88
N MET A 260 -14.92 1.20 23.92
CA MET A 260 -14.36 2.45 23.42
C MET A 260 -15.10 3.60 24.08
N ASP A 261 -14.38 4.33 24.94
CA ASP A 261 -14.78 5.63 25.44
C ASP A 261 -14.84 6.64 24.28
N GLU A 262 -16.05 7.09 23.96
CA GLU A 262 -16.28 8.32 23.19
C GLU A 262 -15.92 9.53 24.07
N SER A 263 -14.63 9.87 24.10
CA SER A 263 -14.21 11.23 24.42
C SER A 263 -12.94 11.54 23.64
N THR A 264 -13.11 12.03 22.42
CA THR A 264 -12.33 13.11 21.76
C THR A 264 -12.75 13.12 20.28
N PHE A 265 -13.71 13.97 19.91
CA PHE A 265 -13.72 14.87 18.74
C PHE A 265 -15.09 15.54 18.59
#